data_AF-A0A1G2QNG2-F1
#
_entry.id   AF-A0A1G2QNG2-F1
#
_cell.length_a   1.000
_cell.length_b   1.000
_cell.length_c   1.000
_cell.angle_alpha   90.00
_cell.angle_beta   90.00
_cell.angle_gamma   90.00
#
_symmetry.space_group_name_H-M   'P 1'
#
loop_
_entity.id
_entity.type
_entity.pdbx_description
1 polymer ?
#
loop_
_entity_poly.entity_id
_entity_poly.type
_entity_poly.pdbx_seq_one_letter_code
_entity_poly.pdbx_strand_id
1 'polypeptide(L)'
;MEAYFFFNLNRFFILVLPYAWYWFPPALALILWHSYRYYTLQKYLAETKWITLEIKIPREVTKSPQAMELALAAFHQTRDLTWYQRTFTGYVRPWFSLEMVSIGGVVHFFVHTPAFFKNVIESSIYAQYPEVEIYETEDYVHDVPMNAGQPDSDWDLWGATLELTKADPYPIKTYIDYGLDKDPKEEFKNDPLATLIELLGSLKQGERFWAQVLVQATRKRFPKTDGPKSVWAIVKHLVGFREKQDWQDEGKALINKLMKRDEKPKLGEFKFTMPSSVEDTASKAIARSISKQGYDCGIRLVYTARRDAFNPSRIVGGLAAFKQFSSLDLNGFKPKKTTKAFNYPWQDPWGWRELKLKKRILRAYRERGWFYSPYKILPFVLNTEELATIFHFPGSSVETPTFGRIESRRGEPPPNLPL
;
A
#
# COMPACT_ATOMS: atom_id res chain seq x y z
N MET A 1 -2.81 -51.53 0.86
CA MET A 1 -2.40 -50.18 1.31
C MET A 1 -3.25 -49.65 2.45
N GLU A 2 -4.58 -49.78 2.41
CA GLU A 2 -5.48 -49.29 3.47
C GLU A 2 -5.20 -49.91 4.85
N ALA A 3 -5.05 -51.23 4.96
CA ALA A 3 -4.73 -51.89 6.23
C ALA A 3 -3.42 -51.40 6.87
N TYR A 4 -2.42 -51.06 6.06
CA TYR A 4 -1.13 -50.53 6.52
C TYR A 4 -1.26 -49.09 7.02
N PHE A 5 -2.14 -48.29 6.40
CA PHE A 5 -2.45 -46.93 6.83
C PHE A 5 -3.17 -46.94 8.19
N PHE A 6 -4.22 -47.76 8.35
CA PHE A 6 -4.94 -47.89 9.61
C PHE A 6 -4.07 -48.47 10.74
N PHE A 7 -3.18 -49.42 10.43
CA PHE A 7 -2.24 -49.97 11.41
C PHE A 7 -1.23 -48.93 11.91
N ASN A 8 -0.71 -48.07 11.02
CA ASN A 8 0.19 -46.98 11.40
C ASN A 8 -0.52 -45.85 12.16
N LEU A 9 -1.77 -45.54 11.80
CA LEU A 9 -2.60 -44.57 12.53
C LEU A 9 -2.88 -45.05 13.96
N ASN A 10 -3.23 -46.33 14.12
CA ASN A 10 -3.51 -46.93 15.42
C ASN A 10 -2.25 -46.97 16.31
N ARG A 11 -1.09 -47.32 15.75
CA ARG A 11 0.21 -47.22 16.47
C ARG A 11 0.55 -45.79 16.87
N PHE A 12 0.29 -44.80 16.01
CA PHE A 12 0.49 -43.39 16.36
C PHE A 12 -0.39 -42.98 17.53
N PHE A 13 -1.67 -43.33 17.52
CA PHE A 13 -2.58 -43.03 18.62
C PHE A 13 -2.17 -43.74 19.92
N ILE A 14 -1.81 -45.03 19.89
CA ILE A 14 -1.35 -45.78 21.06
C ILE A 14 -0.03 -45.20 21.62
N LEU A 15 0.87 -44.69 20.77
CA LEU A 15 2.16 -44.15 21.20
C LEU A 15 2.10 -42.67 21.62
N VAL A 16 1.14 -41.87 21.13
CA VAL A 16 1.12 -40.40 21.32
C VAL A 16 0.03 -39.93 22.29
N LEU A 17 -1.14 -40.58 22.32
CA LEU A 17 -2.24 -40.22 23.24
C LEU A 17 -1.89 -40.40 24.73
N PRO A 18 -1.13 -41.43 25.15
CA PRO A 18 -0.75 -41.54 26.57
C PRO A 18 0.10 -40.37 27.06
N TYR A 19 0.86 -39.73 26.16
CA TYR A 19 1.65 -38.54 26.45
C TYR A 19 0.91 -37.23 26.14
N ALA A 20 -0.37 -37.29 25.76
CA ALA A 20 -1.18 -36.10 25.49
C ALA A 20 -1.20 -35.14 26.66
N TRP A 21 -1.18 -35.62 27.90
CA TRP A 21 -1.12 -34.76 29.07
C TRP A 21 0.12 -33.83 29.11
N TYR A 22 1.21 -34.20 28.44
CA TYR A 22 2.42 -33.38 28.37
C TYR A 22 2.41 -32.37 27.21
N TRP A 23 1.90 -32.75 26.03
CA TRP A 23 1.93 -31.87 24.84
C TRP A 23 0.61 -31.14 24.57
N PHE A 24 -0.53 -31.67 25.03
CA PHE A 24 -1.85 -31.10 24.80
C PHE A 24 -2.07 -29.80 25.56
N PRO A 25 -1.78 -29.68 26.89
CA PRO A 25 -1.91 -28.40 27.59
C PRO A 25 -1.09 -27.25 26.96
N PRO A 26 0.20 -27.41 26.60
CA PRO A 26 0.94 -26.32 25.94
C PRO A 26 0.43 -26.05 24.52
N ALA A 27 0.04 -27.08 23.74
CA ALA A 27 -0.55 -26.88 22.43
C ALA A 27 -1.89 -26.10 22.51
N LEU A 28 -2.75 -26.47 23.46
CA LEU A 28 -4.01 -25.79 23.73
C LEU A 28 -3.78 -24.36 24.19
N ALA A 29 -2.82 -24.12 25.10
CA ALA A 29 -2.45 -22.79 25.55
C ALA A 29 -1.98 -21.91 24.38
N LEU A 30 -1.20 -22.45 23.44
CA LEU A 30 -0.78 -21.74 22.23
C LEU A 30 -1.97 -21.41 21.32
N ILE A 31 -2.87 -22.36 21.09
CA ILE A 31 -4.08 -22.15 20.27
C ILE A 31 -4.98 -21.08 20.90
N LEU A 32 -5.23 -21.16 22.20
CA LEU A 32 -6.01 -20.18 22.94
C LEU A 32 -5.33 -18.81 22.94
N TRP A 33 -4.01 -18.76 23.10
CA TRP A 33 -3.24 -17.52 23.02
C TRP A 33 -3.34 -16.86 21.64
N HIS A 34 -3.17 -17.62 20.57
CA HIS A 34 -3.33 -17.12 19.20
C HIS A 34 -4.76 -16.66 18.93
N SER A 35 -5.76 -17.42 19.39
CA SER A 35 -7.18 -17.10 19.23
C SER A 35 -7.56 -15.85 20.03
N TYR A 36 -7.09 -15.73 21.27
CA TYR A 36 -7.28 -14.56 22.11
C TYR A 36 -6.70 -13.30 21.47
N ARG A 37 -5.46 -13.37 20.98
CA ARG A 37 -4.83 -12.23 20.27
C ARG A 37 -5.54 -11.86 18.98
N TYR A 38 -6.09 -12.84 18.26
CA TYR A 38 -6.90 -12.57 17.08
C TYR A 38 -8.23 -11.91 17.48
N TYR A 39 -8.89 -12.41 18.51
CA TYR A 39 -10.14 -11.86 19.03
C TYR A 39 -9.97 -10.41 19.52
N THR A 40 -8.96 -10.12 20.34
CA THR A 40 -8.73 -8.75 20.84
C THR A 40 -8.44 -7.78 19.69
N LEU A 41 -7.65 -8.21 18.70
CA LEU A 41 -7.42 -7.46 17.48
C LEU A 41 -8.72 -7.17 16.72
N GLN A 42 -9.53 -8.18 16.43
CA GLN A 42 -10.78 -8.00 15.67
C GLN A 42 -11.77 -7.13 16.44
N LYS A 43 -11.87 -7.30 17.77
CA LYS A 43 -12.68 -6.46 18.64
C LYS A 43 -12.27 -5.00 18.52
N TYR A 44 -10.97 -4.71 18.62
CA TYR A 44 -10.44 -3.35 18.49
C TYR A 44 -10.76 -2.74 17.11
N LEU A 45 -10.59 -3.51 16.03
CA LEU A 45 -10.89 -3.04 14.67
C LEU A 45 -12.38 -2.77 14.46
N ALA A 46 -13.26 -3.59 15.04
CA ALA A 46 -14.71 -3.41 14.96
C ALA A 46 -15.21 -2.23 15.81
N GLU A 47 -14.57 -1.96 16.96
CA GLU A 47 -14.89 -0.80 17.81
C GLU A 47 -14.37 0.52 17.24
N THR A 48 -13.37 0.48 16.35
CA THR A 48 -12.82 1.67 15.72
C THR A 48 -13.83 2.23 14.71
N LYS A 49 -14.29 3.47 14.91
CA LYS A 49 -15.13 4.16 13.93
C LYS A 49 -14.30 4.63 12.74
N TRP A 50 -14.55 4.04 11.58
CA TRP A 50 -13.96 4.43 10.31
C TRP A 50 -14.88 5.36 9.53
N ILE A 51 -14.29 6.31 8.80
CA ILE A 51 -15.00 7.24 7.93
C ILE A 51 -14.30 7.33 6.57
N THR A 52 -15.06 7.68 5.55
CA THR A 52 -14.55 7.94 4.20
C THR A 52 -14.78 9.41 3.87
N LEU A 53 -13.70 10.08 3.47
CA LEU A 53 -13.71 11.46 3.03
C LEU A 53 -13.56 11.50 1.51
N GLU A 54 -14.54 12.03 0.80
CA GLU A 54 -14.44 12.37 -0.61
C GLU A 54 -13.80 13.75 -0.75
N ILE A 55 -12.77 13.85 -1.58
CA ILE A 55 -12.08 15.10 -1.88
C ILE A 55 -12.45 15.49 -3.31
N LYS A 56 -13.20 16.59 -3.43
CA LYS A 56 -13.54 17.19 -4.73
C LYS A 56 -12.49 18.22 -5.10
N ILE A 57 -11.91 18.04 -6.27
CA ILE A 57 -10.81 18.87 -6.79
C ILE A 57 -11.41 20.01 -7.63
N PRO A 58 -10.91 21.25 -7.47
CA PRO A 58 -11.28 22.36 -8.35
C PRO A 58 -10.83 22.13 -9.80
N ARG A 59 -11.32 22.94 -10.74
CA ARG A 59 -10.95 22.83 -12.16
C ARG A 59 -9.46 23.05 -12.43
N GLU A 60 -8.83 23.92 -11.63
CA GLU A 60 -7.44 24.31 -11.79
C GLU A 60 -6.70 24.03 -10.49
N VAL A 61 -5.63 23.23 -10.57
CA VAL A 61 -4.70 23.03 -9.46
C VAL A 61 -3.34 23.49 -9.93
N THR A 62 -2.88 24.61 -9.37
CA THR A 62 -1.60 25.22 -9.74
C THR A 62 -0.42 24.68 -8.92
N LYS A 63 -0.70 23.95 -7.84
CA LYS A 63 0.30 23.43 -6.91
C LYS A 63 1.04 22.22 -7.49
N SER A 64 2.34 22.13 -7.24
CA SER A 64 3.15 20.97 -7.58
C SER A 64 2.93 19.80 -6.62
N PRO A 65 3.33 18.57 -6.98
CA PRO A 65 3.25 17.40 -6.09
C PRO A 65 4.01 17.59 -4.76
N GLN A 66 4.94 18.55 -4.68
CA GLN A 66 5.60 18.91 -3.43
C GLN A 66 4.63 19.37 -2.35
N ALA A 67 3.53 20.05 -2.71
CA ALA A 67 2.48 20.43 -1.77
C ALA A 67 1.80 19.19 -1.17
N MET A 68 1.69 18.11 -1.94
CA MET A 68 1.16 16.84 -1.45
C MET A 68 2.12 16.16 -0.44
N GLU A 69 3.43 16.30 -0.59
CA GLU A 69 4.37 15.78 0.44
C GLU A 69 4.09 16.39 1.82
N LEU A 70 3.82 17.70 1.85
CA LEU A 70 3.48 18.41 3.08
C LEU A 70 2.13 17.97 3.63
N ALA A 71 1.12 17.82 2.77
CA ALA A 71 -0.20 17.33 3.16
C ALA A 71 -0.13 15.91 3.76
N LEU A 72 0.70 15.05 3.16
CA LEU A 72 0.90 13.67 3.59
C LEU A 72 1.61 13.56 4.94
N ALA A 73 2.37 14.56 5.39
CA ALA A 73 3.07 14.53 6.68
C ALA A 73 2.13 14.31 7.88
N ALA A 74 0.86 14.74 7.79
CA ALA A 74 -0.16 14.48 8.81
C ALA A 74 -0.42 12.97 9.03
N PHE A 75 -0.24 12.15 8.00
CA PHE A 75 -0.47 10.71 8.05
C PHE A 75 0.66 9.96 8.81
N HIS A 76 1.79 10.63 9.08
CA HIS A 76 2.87 10.06 9.88
C HIS A 76 2.61 10.16 11.40
N GLN A 77 1.62 10.95 11.83
CA GLN A 77 1.33 11.25 13.24
C GLN A 77 0.65 10.07 13.97
N THR A 78 1.28 8.90 13.94
CA THR A 78 0.78 7.68 14.57
C THR A 78 1.69 7.25 15.71
N ARG A 79 1.10 6.71 16.79
CA ARG A 79 1.85 6.23 17.95
C ARG A 79 1.76 4.72 18.07
N ASP A 80 2.90 4.12 18.35
CA ASP A 80 2.99 2.72 18.76
C ASP A 80 2.79 2.63 20.28
N LEU A 81 1.81 1.82 20.71
CA LEU A 81 1.57 1.55 22.12
C LEU A 81 2.43 0.39 22.64
N THR A 82 2.39 0.17 23.96
CA THR A 82 3.16 -0.89 24.65
C THR A 82 2.73 -2.29 24.21
N TRP A 83 3.59 -3.30 24.43
CA TRP A 83 3.27 -4.71 24.11
C TRP A 83 2.02 -5.21 24.84
N TYR A 84 1.79 -4.71 26.07
CA TYR A 84 0.63 -5.02 26.90
C TYR A 84 -0.66 -4.57 26.21
N GLN A 85 -0.74 -3.29 25.82
CA GLN A 85 -1.91 -2.75 25.11
C GLN A 85 -2.14 -3.49 23.78
N ARG A 86 -1.10 -3.73 22.98
CA ARG A 86 -1.24 -4.51 21.73
C ARG A 86 -1.81 -5.91 21.92
N THR A 87 -1.57 -6.52 23.08
CA THR A 87 -1.97 -7.92 23.34
C THR A 87 -3.34 -8.01 24.00
N PHE A 88 -3.57 -7.24 25.05
CA PHE A 88 -4.79 -7.31 25.87
C PHE A 88 -5.89 -6.38 25.38
N THR A 89 -5.57 -5.18 24.89
CA THR A 89 -6.57 -4.27 24.31
C THR A 89 -6.72 -4.47 22.81
N GLY A 90 -5.81 -5.21 22.18
CA GLY A 90 -5.82 -5.45 20.73
C GLY A 90 -5.42 -4.23 19.90
N TYR A 91 -4.84 -3.20 20.54
CA TYR A 91 -4.51 -1.95 19.85
C TYR A 91 -3.60 -2.19 18.65
N VAL A 92 -3.98 -1.57 17.54
CA VAL A 92 -3.18 -1.49 16.33
C VAL A 92 -2.78 -0.06 16.06
N ARG A 93 -1.62 0.09 15.41
CA ARG A 93 -1.25 1.37 14.84
C ARG A 93 -2.29 1.70 13.76
N PRO A 94 -2.83 2.93 13.73
CA PRO A 94 -3.75 3.32 12.68
C PRO A 94 -3.05 3.27 11.32
N TRP A 95 -3.85 3.09 10.28
CA TRP A 95 -3.42 3.23 8.90
C TRP A 95 -4.50 3.96 8.15
N PHE A 96 -4.15 4.44 6.97
CA PHE A 96 -4.99 5.27 6.13
C PHE A 96 -5.02 4.68 4.73
N SER A 97 -6.09 4.94 4.01
CA SER A 97 -6.24 4.54 2.62
C SER A 97 -6.35 5.78 1.75
N LEU A 98 -5.42 5.95 0.81
CA LEU A 98 -5.48 6.96 -0.24
C LEU A 98 -5.99 6.26 -1.50
N GLU A 99 -7.17 6.65 -1.99
CA GLU A 99 -7.89 5.92 -3.03
C GLU A 99 -8.19 6.84 -4.21
N MET A 100 -7.81 6.39 -5.41
CA MET A 100 -8.22 6.97 -6.69
C MET A 100 -9.20 6.00 -7.34
N VAL A 101 -10.42 6.47 -7.56
CA VAL A 101 -11.56 5.62 -7.92
C VAL A 101 -12.24 6.21 -9.13
N SER A 102 -12.47 5.40 -10.16
CA SER A 102 -13.36 5.75 -11.27
C SER A 102 -14.66 4.97 -11.19
N ILE A 103 -15.77 5.70 -11.28
CA ILE A 103 -17.13 5.15 -11.34
C ILE A 103 -17.75 5.64 -12.64
N GLY A 104 -17.88 4.74 -13.62
CA GLY A 104 -18.49 5.09 -14.91
C GLY A 104 -17.74 6.17 -15.69
N GLY A 105 -16.44 6.32 -15.47
CA GLY A 105 -15.60 7.34 -16.08
C GLY A 105 -15.35 8.55 -15.18
N VAL A 106 -16.14 8.76 -14.12
CA VAL A 106 -15.94 9.90 -13.21
C VAL A 106 -14.87 9.56 -12.18
N VAL A 107 -13.84 10.40 -12.10
CA VAL A 107 -12.70 10.19 -11.18
C VAL A 107 -12.96 10.89 -9.84
N HIS A 108 -12.80 10.12 -8.76
CA HIS A 108 -12.97 10.54 -7.38
C HIS A 108 -11.71 10.23 -6.58
N PHE A 109 -11.40 11.10 -5.63
CA PHE A 109 -10.33 10.91 -4.66
C PHE A 109 -10.97 10.68 -3.29
N PHE A 110 -10.59 9.60 -2.62
CA PHE A 110 -11.06 9.28 -1.30
C PHE A 110 -9.91 9.09 -0.32
N VAL A 111 -10.16 9.48 0.94
CA VAL A 111 -9.32 9.15 2.08
C VAL A 111 -10.16 8.38 3.10
N HIS A 112 -9.83 7.11 3.31
CA HIS A 112 -10.45 6.31 4.36
C HIS A 112 -9.58 6.29 5.61
N THR A 113 -10.15 6.72 6.74
CA THR A 113 -9.39 7.03 7.96
C THR A 113 -10.21 6.77 9.23
N PRO A 114 -9.59 6.48 10.39
CA PRO A 114 -10.30 6.52 11.66
C PRO A 114 -10.85 7.92 11.94
N ALA A 115 -12.06 8.01 12.48
CA ALA A 115 -12.75 9.28 12.74
C ALA A 115 -11.93 10.25 13.61
N PHE A 116 -11.08 9.73 14.49
CA PHE A 116 -10.16 10.51 15.32
C PHE A 116 -9.22 11.43 14.52
N PHE A 117 -8.79 11.02 13.32
CA PHE A 117 -7.83 11.76 12.50
C PHE A 117 -8.49 12.72 11.50
N LYS A 118 -9.83 12.77 11.43
CA LYS A 118 -10.59 13.58 10.46
C LYS A 118 -10.06 15.02 10.38
N ASN A 119 -10.13 15.73 11.50
CA ASN A 119 -9.79 17.16 11.55
C ASN A 119 -8.31 17.42 11.23
N VAL A 120 -7.41 16.51 11.62
CA VAL A 120 -5.97 16.64 11.35
C VAL A 120 -5.69 16.49 9.85
N ILE A 121 -6.34 15.51 9.20
CA ILE A 121 -6.20 15.27 7.77
C ILE A 121 -6.82 16.42 6.97
N GLU A 122 -8.05 16.81 7.30
CA GLU A 122 -8.74 17.94 6.64
C GLU A 122 -7.90 19.22 6.72
N SER A 123 -7.44 19.58 7.92
CA SER A 123 -6.61 20.78 8.12
C SER A 123 -5.31 20.73 7.31
N SER A 124 -4.66 19.56 7.25
CA SER A 124 -3.41 19.37 6.49
C SER A 124 -3.62 19.50 4.98
N ILE A 125 -4.73 18.96 4.47
CA ILE A 125 -5.08 19.07 3.05
C ILE A 125 -5.46 20.51 2.72
N TYR A 126 -6.35 21.15 3.49
CA TYR A 126 -6.75 22.55 3.28
C TYR A 126 -5.57 23.53 3.37
N ALA A 127 -4.56 23.26 4.22
CA ALA A 127 -3.38 24.09 4.33
C ALA A 127 -2.54 24.13 3.03
N GLN A 128 -2.57 23.05 2.24
CA GLN A 128 -1.83 22.95 0.97
C GLN A 128 -2.71 23.22 -0.25
N TYR A 129 -3.99 22.85 -0.16
CA TYR A 129 -5.02 22.99 -1.18
C TYR A 129 -6.28 23.65 -0.59
N PRO A 130 -6.31 24.99 -0.45
CA PRO A 130 -7.47 25.68 0.15
C PRO A 130 -8.75 25.58 -0.67
N GLU A 131 -8.63 25.28 -1.96
CA GLU A 131 -9.74 25.29 -2.94
C GLU A 131 -10.45 23.94 -3.08
N VAL A 132 -9.92 22.85 -2.50
CA VAL A 132 -10.61 21.55 -2.53
C VAL A 132 -11.79 21.58 -1.57
N GLU A 133 -12.80 20.77 -1.82
CA GLU A 133 -13.89 20.57 -0.86
C GLU A 133 -13.86 19.13 -0.36
N ILE A 134 -13.88 18.95 0.97
CA ILE A 134 -13.84 17.63 1.61
C ILE A 134 -15.21 17.33 2.21
N TYR A 135 -15.79 16.20 1.80
CA TYR A 135 -17.09 15.73 2.24
C TYR A 135 -16.97 14.37 2.92
N GLU A 136 -17.65 14.17 4.05
CA GLU A 136 -17.82 12.83 4.61
C GLU A 136 -18.94 12.12 3.85
N THR A 137 -18.62 10.98 3.24
CA THR A 137 -19.56 10.23 2.40
C THR A 137 -19.68 8.78 2.85
N GLU A 138 -20.75 8.13 2.44
CA GLU A 138 -20.83 6.67 2.54
C GLU A 138 -19.73 6.02 1.68
N ASP A 139 -19.27 4.84 2.10
CA ASP A 139 -18.20 4.13 1.43
C ASP A 139 -18.71 3.49 0.13
N TYR A 140 -18.23 4.01 -1.01
CA TYR A 140 -18.60 3.59 -2.37
C TYR A 140 -18.39 2.08 -2.64
N VAL A 141 -17.62 1.39 -1.81
CA VAL A 141 -17.38 -0.06 -1.95
C VAL A 141 -18.65 -0.88 -1.68
N HIS A 142 -19.64 -0.30 -0.97
CA HIS A 142 -20.93 -0.97 -0.72
C HIS A 142 -21.84 -1.03 -1.95
N ASP A 143 -21.61 -0.20 -2.98
CA ASP A 143 -22.35 -0.25 -4.24
C ASP A 143 -22.10 -1.54 -5.04
N VAL A 144 -20.96 -2.20 -4.79
CA VAL A 144 -20.58 -3.44 -5.46
C VAL A 144 -20.96 -4.62 -4.56
N PRO A 145 -21.71 -5.60 -5.10
CA PRO A 145 -22.18 -6.72 -4.29
C PRO A 145 -21.01 -7.57 -3.78
N MET A 146 -21.16 -8.13 -2.58
CA MET A 146 -20.11 -8.94 -1.93
C MET A 146 -19.76 -10.22 -2.70
N ASN A 147 -20.65 -10.68 -3.59
CA ASN A 147 -20.42 -11.82 -4.47
C ASN A 147 -19.84 -11.43 -5.85
N ALA A 148 -19.40 -10.18 -6.06
CA ALA A 148 -18.79 -9.79 -7.33
C ALA A 148 -17.60 -10.70 -7.70
N GLY A 149 -17.55 -11.12 -8.97
CA GLY A 149 -16.59 -12.09 -9.49
C GLY A 149 -16.93 -13.56 -9.18
N GLN A 150 -18.09 -13.86 -8.58
CA GLN A 150 -18.59 -15.22 -8.40
C GLN A 150 -19.55 -15.62 -9.53
N PRO A 151 -19.77 -16.94 -9.77
CA PRO A 151 -20.62 -17.43 -10.86
C PRO A 151 -22.09 -16.96 -10.79
N ASP A 152 -22.59 -16.71 -9.59
CA ASP A 152 -23.96 -16.25 -9.27
C ASP A 152 -24.14 -14.73 -9.32
N SER A 153 -23.09 -13.95 -9.59
CA SER A 153 -23.14 -12.49 -9.60
C SER A 153 -23.13 -11.93 -11.02
N ASP A 154 -23.90 -10.86 -11.27
CA ASP A 154 -23.87 -10.10 -12.52
C ASP A 154 -22.60 -9.26 -12.68
N TRP A 155 -21.72 -9.24 -11.68
CA TRP A 155 -20.47 -8.49 -11.67
C TRP A 155 -19.29 -9.44 -11.86
N ASP A 156 -18.34 -9.03 -12.69
CA ASP A 156 -17.01 -9.62 -12.73
C ASP A 156 -15.99 -8.72 -12.01
N LEU A 157 -14.91 -9.34 -11.58
CA LEU A 157 -13.88 -8.70 -10.78
C LEU A 157 -12.52 -9.24 -11.14
N TRP A 158 -11.60 -8.33 -11.40
CA TRP A 158 -10.18 -8.57 -11.38
C TRP A 158 -9.55 -7.74 -10.26
N GLY A 159 -8.50 -8.28 -9.66
CA GLY A 159 -7.64 -7.48 -8.80
C GLY A 159 -6.23 -8.02 -8.70
N ALA A 160 -5.31 -7.14 -8.31
CA ALA A 160 -3.93 -7.48 -8.01
C ALA A 160 -3.39 -6.58 -6.90
N THR A 161 -2.40 -7.09 -6.18
CA THR A 161 -1.56 -6.28 -5.30
C THR A 161 -0.29 -5.92 -6.05
N LEU A 162 0.30 -4.75 -5.82
CA LEU A 162 1.60 -4.42 -6.40
C LEU A 162 2.71 -4.74 -5.40
N GLU A 163 3.86 -5.12 -5.92
CA GLU A 163 5.12 -5.23 -5.18
C GLU A 163 6.24 -4.52 -5.92
N LEU A 164 7.31 -4.18 -5.20
CA LEU A 164 8.50 -3.59 -5.81
C LEU A 164 9.25 -4.62 -6.67
N THR A 165 9.84 -4.15 -7.75
CA THR A 165 10.66 -4.96 -8.66
C THR A 165 12.02 -5.30 -8.06
N LYS A 166 12.68 -4.32 -7.44
CA LYS A 166 13.97 -4.40 -6.74
C LYS A 166 13.76 -4.33 -5.23
N ALA A 167 14.85 -4.45 -4.47
CA ALA A 167 14.84 -4.31 -3.02
C ALA A 167 14.34 -2.93 -2.59
N ASP A 168 13.68 -2.89 -1.43
CA ASP A 168 13.00 -1.72 -0.85
C ASP A 168 13.83 -0.43 -0.80
N PRO A 169 15.15 -0.46 -0.50
CA PRO A 169 15.92 0.78 -0.41
C PRO A 169 16.08 1.53 -1.74
N TYR A 170 15.89 0.87 -2.89
CA TYR A 170 15.84 1.57 -4.17
C TYR A 170 14.50 2.31 -4.28
N PRO A 171 14.50 3.64 -4.45
CA PRO A 171 13.26 4.38 -4.62
C PRO A 171 12.66 4.13 -5.99
N ILE A 172 11.39 4.47 -6.18
CA ILE A 172 10.76 4.60 -7.51
C ILE A 172 11.18 5.92 -8.17
N LYS A 173 10.87 6.06 -9.46
CA LYS A 173 11.01 7.34 -10.15
C LYS A 173 10.00 8.34 -9.59
N THR A 174 10.46 9.51 -9.17
CA THR A 174 9.62 10.52 -8.48
C THR A 174 9.32 11.73 -9.35
N TYR A 175 8.40 12.60 -8.92
CA TYR A 175 8.05 13.84 -9.61
C TYR A 175 9.26 14.77 -9.84
N ILE A 176 10.29 14.71 -8.98
CA ILE A 176 11.55 15.46 -9.13
C ILE A 176 12.30 14.98 -10.38
N ASP A 177 12.30 13.67 -10.62
CA ASP A 177 12.95 13.09 -11.81
C ASP A 177 12.18 13.42 -13.11
N TYR A 178 10.90 13.82 -12.97
CA TYR A 178 10.08 14.39 -14.06
C TYR A 178 10.24 15.91 -14.19
N GLY A 179 10.97 16.57 -13.30
CA GLY A 179 11.19 18.02 -13.31
C GLY A 179 9.97 18.83 -12.85
N LEU A 180 9.01 18.20 -12.16
CA LEU A 180 7.82 18.87 -11.64
C LEU A 180 8.11 19.73 -10.39
N ASP A 181 9.30 19.61 -9.82
CA ASP A 181 9.82 20.49 -8.76
C ASP A 181 10.23 21.88 -9.28
N LYS A 182 10.52 21.99 -10.58
CA LYS A 182 10.98 23.24 -11.22
C LYS A 182 9.83 24.10 -11.74
N ASP A 183 8.59 23.68 -11.52
CA ASP A 183 7.37 24.33 -11.99
C ASP A 183 7.46 24.81 -13.46
N PRO A 184 7.70 23.90 -14.43
CA PRO A 184 7.68 24.27 -15.84
C PRO A 184 6.29 24.79 -16.23
N LYS A 185 6.20 25.58 -17.31
CA LYS A 185 4.91 26.00 -17.88
C LYS A 185 4.00 24.77 -18.06
N GLU A 186 2.71 24.92 -17.80
CA GLU A 186 1.77 23.79 -17.73
C GLU A 186 1.76 22.90 -18.97
N GLU A 187 1.96 23.48 -20.15
CA GLU A 187 2.06 22.77 -21.44
C GLU A 187 3.22 21.74 -21.50
N PHE A 188 4.29 21.94 -20.73
CA PHE A 188 5.45 21.05 -20.68
C PHE A 188 5.47 20.16 -19.43
N LYS A 189 4.43 20.22 -18.59
CA LYS A 189 4.31 19.37 -17.40
C LYS A 189 3.96 17.95 -17.82
N ASN A 190 4.98 17.08 -17.86
CA ASN A 190 4.80 15.65 -18.00
C ASN A 190 4.48 15.02 -16.64
N ASP A 191 3.22 15.07 -16.24
CA ASP A 191 2.76 14.44 -15.00
C ASP A 191 2.69 12.92 -15.17
N PRO A 192 3.36 12.12 -14.31
CA PRO A 192 3.18 10.69 -14.33
C PRO A 192 1.71 10.30 -14.12
N LEU A 193 0.91 10.95 -13.28
CA LEU A 193 -0.49 10.51 -13.06
C LEU A 193 -1.40 10.63 -14.28
N ALA A 194 -1.02 11.38 -15.32
CA ALA A 194 -1.82 11.59 -16.53
C ALA A 194 -2.32 10.27 -17.14
N THR A 195 -1.44 9.27 -17.35
CA THR A 195 -1.80 7.97 -17.93
C THR A 195 -2.86 7.23 -17.10
N LEU A 196 -2.77 7.31 -15.77
CA LEU A 196 -3.73 6.67 -14.89
C LEU A 196 -5.07 7.40 -14.94
N ILE A 197 -5.04 8.74 -14.87
CA ILE A 197 -6.24 9.57 -14.88
C ILE A 197 -7.00 9.45 -16.21
N GLU A 198 -6.30 9.43 -17.34
CA GLU A 198 -6.91 9.20 -18.67
C GLU A 198 -7.60 7.84 -18.74
N LEU A 199 -6.94 6.78 -18.24
CA LEU A 199 -7.56 5.46 -18.16
C LEU A 199 -8.84 5.51 -17.31
N LEU A 200 -8.76 6.10 -16.12
CA LEU A 200 -9.87 6.27 -15.19
C LEU A 200 -11.02 7.08 -15.83
N GLY A 201 -10.69 8.14 -16.55
CA GLY A 201 -11.63 9.01 -17.27
C GLY A 201 -12.31 8.32 -18.47
N SER A 202 -11.63 7.37 -19.09
CA SER A 202 -12.11 6.66 -20.29
C SER A 202 -13.06 5.47 -20.00
N LEU A 203 -13.30 5.15 -18.72
CA LEU A 203 -14.20 4.06 -18.34
C LEU A 203 -15.65 4.36 -18.76
N LYS A 204 -16.37 3.32 -19.15
CA LYS A 204 -17.78 3.40 -19.56
C LYS A 204 -18.71 3.17 -18.36
N GLN A 205 -19.97 3.54 -18.54
CA GLN A 205 -21.01 3.25 -17.55
C GLN A 205 -21.04 1.75 -17.21
N GLY A 206 -21.12 1.43 -15.92
CA GLY A 206 -21.08 0.06 -15.42
C GLY A 206 -19.67 -0.50 -15.21
N GLU A 207 -18.61 0.20 -15.64
CA GLU A 207 -17.22 -0.09 -15.29
C GLU A 207 -16.81 0.71 -14.03
N ARG A 208 -15.99 0.07 -13.18
CA ARG A 208 -15.36 0.71 -12.03
C ARG A 208 -13.90 0.27 -11.92
N PHE A 209 -13.02 1.20 -11.61
CA PHE A 209 -11.61 0.91 -11.36
C PHE A 209 -11.17 1.60 -10.08
N TRP A 210 -10.52 0.85 -9.21
CA TRP A 210 -10.13 1.27 -7.87
C TRP A 210 -8.63 1.07 -7.69
N ALA A 211 -7.91 2.17 -7.51
CA ALA A 211 -6.52 2.17 -7.09
C ALA A 211 -6.45 2.59 -5.62
N GLN A 212 -5.92 1.71 -4.77
CA GLN A 212 -5.85 1.90 -3.33
C GLN A 212 -4.39 1.86 -2.88
N VAL A 213 -3.96 2.89 -2.17
CA VAL A 213 -2.65 3.00 -1.53
C VAL A 213 -2.88 3.05 -0.02
N LEU A 214 -2.63 1.94 0.66
CA LEU A 214 -2.70 1.86 2.11
C LEU A 214 -1.37 2.33 2.69
N VAL A 215 -1.43 3.29 3.61
CA VAL A 215 -0.25 3.91 4.24
C VAL A 215 -0.33 3.79 5.75
N GLN A 216 0.80 3.44 6.36
CA GLN A 216 1.00 3.40 7.80
C GLN A 216 2.41 3.93 8.08
N ALA A 217 2.59 4.77 9.10
CA ALA A 217 3.95 5.22 9.45
C ALA A 217 4.89 4.01 9.65
N THR A 218 6.12 4.09 9.14
CA THR A 218 7.05 2.95 9.18
C THR A 218 7.44 2.57 10.61
N ARG A 219 7.80 1.29 10.79
CA ARG A 219 8.31 0.73 12.03
C ARG A 219 9.63 0.01 11.79
N LYS A 220 10.41 -0.15 12.85
CA LYS A 220 11.58 -1.05 12.84
C LYS A 220 11.14 -2.47 12.52
N ARG A 221 11.49 -2.91 11.32
CA ARG A 221 10.99 -4.16 10.74
C ARG A 221 12.09 -5.02 10.13
N PHE A 222 13.05 -4.38 9.49
CA PHE A 222 14.11 -5.02 8.74
C PHE A 222 15.04 -5.76 9.70
N PRO A 223 15.53 -6.96 9.36
CA PRO A 223 16.55 -7.61 10.18
C PRO A 223 17.78 -6.71 10.27
N LYS A 224 18.43 -6.64 11.44
CA LYS A 224 19.70 -5.91 11.53
C LYS A 224 20.71 -6.46 10.52
N THR A 225 21.33 -5.56 9.73
CA THR A 225 22.39 -5.92 8.77
C THR A 225 23.66 -6.36 9.48
N ASP A 226 23.93 -5.74 10.64
CA ASP A 226 24.99 -6.18 11.54
C ASP A 226 24.56 -7.46 12.26
N GLY A 227 25.33 -8.53 12.06
CA GLY A 227 25.19 -9.77 12.83
C GLY A 227 25.20 -9.50 14.35
N PRO A 228 24.63 -10.40 15.16
CA PRO A 228 24.55 -10.19 16.61
C PRO A 228 25.94 -9.96 17.21
N LYS A 229 26.21 -8.74 17.67
CA LYS A 229 27.53 -8.32 18.21
C LYS A 229 27.81 -8.83 19.63
N SER A 230 26.87 -9.54 20.25
CA SER A 230 27.02 -10.06 21.61
C SER A 230 26.50 -11.50 21.71
N VAL A 231 27.08 -12.27 22.63
CA VAL A 231 26.64 -13.65 22.94
C VAL A 231 25.15 -13.69 23.27
N TRP A 232 24.65 -12.68 24.00
CA TRP A 232 23.24 -12.58 24.33
C TRP A 232 22.34 -12.29 23.12
N ALA A 233 22.83 -11.51 22.14
CA ALA A 233 22.13 -11.31 20.87
C ALA A 233 22.12 -12.58 20.01
N ILE A 234 23.19 -13.39 20.06
CA ILE A 234 23.24 -14.71 19.39
C ILE A 234 22.21 -15.67 20.01
N VAL A 235 22.17 -15.74 21.35
CA VAL A 235 21.19 -16.56 22.10
C VAL A 235 19.76 -16.11 21.76
N LYS A 236 19.49 -14.81 21.77
CA LYS A 236 18.18 -14.29 21.33
C LYS A 236 17.84 -14.67 19.89
N HIS A 237 18.81 -14.63 18.98
CA HIS A 237 18.62 -15.01 17.59
C HIS A 237 18.28 -16.50 17.43
N LEU A 238 18.93 -17.38 18.19
CA LEU A 238 18.66 -18.82 18.26
C LEU A 238 17.26 -19.12 18.83
N VAL A 239 16.79 -18.33 19.78
CA VAL A 239 15.45 -18.42 20.39
C VAL A 239 14.38 -17.68 19.55
N GLY A 240 14.73 -17.16 18.36
CA GLY A 240 13.79 -16.55 17.42
C GLY A 240 13.50 -15.06 17.62
N PHE A 241 14.14 -14.41 18.59
CA PHE A 241 14.06 -12.96 18.82
C PHE A 241 15.11 -12.22 17.98
N ARG A 242 14.77 -11.95 16.71
CA ARG A 242 15.61 -11.14 15.82
C ARG A 242 15.45 -9.64 16.12
N GLU A 243 16.57 -8.96 16.38
CA GLU A 243 16.60 -7.51 16.45
C GLU A 243 16.29 -6.90 15.07
N LYS A 244 15.49 -5.83 15.09
CA LYS A 244 15.02 -5.15 13.90
C LYS A 244 15.63 -3.76 13.82
N GLN A 245 16.03 -3.35 12.62
CA GLN A 245 16.52 -2.01 12.31
C GLN A 245 15.50 -1.21 11.51
N ASP A 246 15.81 0.07 11.34
CA ASP A 246 15.04 0.97 10.51
C ASP A 246 15.40 0.81 9.03
N TRP A 247 14.49 1.21 8.15
CA TRP A 247 14.70 1.14 6.70
C TRP A 247 15.84 2.08 6.25
N GLN A 248 16.00 3.22 6.94
CA GLN A 248 17.07 4.18 6.69
C GLN A 248 18.47 3.56 6.88
N ASP A 249 18.61 2.63 7.84
CA ASP A 249 19.88 1.95 8.09
C ASP A 249 20.22 0.97 6.97
N GLU A 250 19.21 0.29 6.41
CA GLU A 250 19.38 -0.56 5.23
C GLU A 250 19.77 0.25 4.00
N GLY A 251 19.16 1.42 3.80
CA GLY A 251 19.53 2.35 2.73
C GLY A 251 20.97 2.86 2.87
N LYS A 252 21.41 3.23 4.08
CA LYS A 252 22.81 3.61 4.34
C LYS A 252 23.79 2.47 4.05
N ALA A 253 23.46 1.24 4.43
CA ALA A 253 24.26 0.06 4.13
C ALA A 253 24.35 -0.18 2.62
N LEU A 254 23.25 0.01 1.88
CA LEU A 254 23.25 -0.10 0.43
C LEU A 254 24.11 1.00 -0.24
N ILE A 255 24.03 2.24 0.24
CA ILE A 255 24.88 3.35 -0.24
C ILE A 255 26.36 3.00 -0.04
N ASN A 256 26.75 2.52 1.14
CA ASN A 256 28.13 2.15 1.41
C ASN A 256 28.62 1.03 0.48
N LYS A 257 27.75 0.05 0.18
CA LYS A 257 28.03 -1.01 -0.77
C LYS A 257 28.19 -0.50 -2.21
N LEU A 258 27.28 0.36 -2.68
CA LEU A 258 27.33 0.93 -4.03
C LEU A 258 28.54 1.85 -4.22
N MET A 259 28.88 2.63 -3.21
CA MET A 259 30.07 3.48 -3.20
C MET A 259 31.36 2.72 -2.91
N LYS A 260 31.29 1.39 -2.70
CA LYS A 260 32.44 0.52 -2.37
C LYS A 260 33.26 1.02 -1.17
N ARG A 261 32.60 1.69 -0.22
CA ARG A 261 33.25 2.25 0.98
C ARG A 261 33.77 1.18 1.94
N ASP A 262 33.19 -0.02 1.89
CA ASP A 262 33.53 -1.14 2.78
C ASP A 262 34.65 -2.05 2.22
N GLU A 263 35.11 -1.83 0.99
CA GLU A 263 36.24 -2.58 0.43
C GLU A 263 37.55 -2.10 1.07
N LYS A 264 38.07 -2.87 2.03
CA LYS A 264 39.39 -2.60 2.62
C LYS A 264 40.46 -2.66 1.53
N PRO A 265 41.37 -1.67 1.44
CA PRO A 265 42.48 -1.74 0.50
C PRO A 265 43.32 -2.98 0.82
N LYS A 266 43.72 -3.73 -0.22
CA LYS A 266 44.79 -4.73 -0.06
C LYS A 266 46.06 -3.98 0.36
N LEU A 267 46.83 -4.54 1.30
CA LEU A 267 48.02 -3.91 1.85
C LEU A 267 48.98 -3.53 0.69
N GLY A 268 49.14 -2.23 0.41
CA GLY A 268 49.99 -1.72 -0.68
C GLY A 268 49.25 -1.14 -1.89
N GLU A 269 47.92 -1.24 -2.00
CA GLU A 269 47.14 -0.63 -3.10
C GLU A 269 46.28 0.55 -2.60
N PHE A 270 46.59 1.77 -3.02
CA PHE A 270 45.65 2.89 -2.95
C PHE A 270 44.60 2.73 -4.05
N LYS A 271 43.47 2.09 -3.74
CA LYS A 271 42.31 2.05 -4.65
C LYS A 271 41.38 3.23 -4.40
N PHE A 272 41.47 4.25 -5.25
CA PHE A 272 40.34 5.14 -5.51
C PHE A 272 39.40 4.45 -6.50
N THR A 273 38.55 3.55 -6.02
CA THR A 273 37.50 2.98 -6.88
C THR A 273 36.40 4.02 -7.03
N MET A 274 36.37 4.73 -8.15
CA MET A 274 35.24 5.60 -8.48
C MET A 274 34.02 4.73 -8.78
N PRO A 275 32.85 5.01 -8.16
CA PRO A 275 31.62 4.35 -8.55
C PRO A 275 31.26 4.70 -9.99
N SER A 276 30.58 3.78 -10.67
CA SER A 276 30.05 4.09 -12.01
C SER A 276 29.02 5.21 -11.95
N SER A 277 28.79 5.92 -13.05
CA SER A 277 27.80 7.02 -13.10
C SER A 277 26.39 6.55 -12.70
N VAL A 278 26.04 5.29 -13.01
CA VAL A 278 24.77 4.68 -12.63
C VAL A 278 24.71 4.41 -11.12
N GLU A 279 25.76 3.84 -10.53
CA GLU A 279 25.85 3.60 -9.08
C GLU A 279 25.82 4.92 -8.28
N ASP A 280 26.49 5.96 -8.77
CA ASP A 280 26.48 7.29 -8.18
C ASP A 280 25.06 7.90 -8.21
N THR A 281 24.39 7.85 -9.35
CA THR A 281 23.01 8.34 -9.50
C THR A 281 22.04 7.60 -8.58
N ALA A 282 22.13 6.27 -8.54
CA ALA A 282 21.33 5.45 -7.63
C ALA A 282 21.62 5.78 -6.16
N SER A 283 22.89 5.94 -5.78
CA SER A 283 23.28 6.27 -4.39
C SER A 283 22.74 7.63 -3.94
N LYS A 284 22.75 8.64 -4.83
CA LYS A 284 22.17 9.96 -4.60
C LYS A 284 20.64 9.90 -4.43
N ALA A 285 19.97 9.12 -5.28
CA ALA A 285 18.53 8.90 -5.17
C ALA A 285 18.15 8.20 -3.85
N ILE A 286 18.91 7.18 -3.45
CA ILE A 286 18.71 6.50 -2.16
C ILE A 286 18.95 7.46 -1.00
N ALA A 287 20.02 8.26 -1.05
CA ALA A 287 20.34 9.26 -0.02
C ALA A 287 19.22 10.32 0.13
N ARG A 288 18.62 10.77 -0.98
CA ARG A 288 17.45 11.65 -0.98
C ARG A 288 16.25 10.94 -0.34
N SER A 289 15.98 9.70 -0.74
CA SER A 289 14.86 8.92 -0.23
C SER A 289 14.90 8.76 1.28
N ILE A 290 16.02 8.28 1.84
CA ILE A 290 16.17 8.04 3.28
C ILE A 290 16.09 9.32 4.13
N SER A 291 16.29 10.50 3.53
CA SER A 291 16.21 11.78 4.24
C SER A 291 14.77 12.21 4.55
N LYS A 292 13.79 11.60 3.87
CA LYS A 292 12.35 11.90 4.00
C LYS A 292 11.65 10.91 4.92
N GLN A 293 10.42 11.25 5.34
CA GLN A 293 9.60 10.37 6.17
C GLN A 293 9.13 9.15 5.38
N GLY A 294 9.23 7.96 5.98
CA GLY A 294 8.86 6.68 5.36
C GLY A 294 7.52 6.14 5.85
N TYR A 295 6.80 5.48 4.95
CA TYR A 295 5.54 4.79 5.22
C TYR A 295 5.60 3.34 4.78
N ASP A 296 5.17 2.43 5.65
CA ASP A 296 4.82 1.07 5.26
C ASP A 296 3.59 1.14 4.36
N CYS A 297 3.76 0.76 3.09
CA CYS A 297 2.77 0.90 2.04
C CYS A 297 2.30 -0.43 1.48
N GLY A 298 1.06 -0.43 1.00
CA GLY A 298 0.46 -1.52 0.26
C GLY A 298 -0.41 -1.00 -0.85
N ILE A 299 -0.11 -1.33 -2.11
CA ILE A 299 -0.89 -0.89 -3.26
C ILE A 299 -1.73 -2.03 -3.79
N ARG A 300 -3.00 -1.75 -4.06
CA ARG A 300 -3.98 -2.70 -4.59
C ARG A 300 -4.77 -2.05 -5.72
N LEU A 301 -4.91 -2.78 -6.81
CA LEU A 301 -5.74 -2.42 -7.95
C LEU A 301 -6.91 -3.40 -8.04
N VAL A 302 -8.12 -2.88 -8.21
CA VAL A 302 -9.33 -3.67 -8.45
C VAL A 302 -10.08 -3.08 -9.62
N TYR A 303 -10.40 -3.90 -10.61
CA TYR A 303 -11.29 -3.55 -11.70
C TYR A 303 -12.53 -4.42 -11.58
N THR A 304 -13.69 -3.78 -11.49
CA THR A 304 -14.96 -4.49 -11.40
C THR A 304 -15.98 -3.83 -12.30
N ALA A 305 -16.75 -4.64 -13.00
CA ALA A 305 -17.77 -4.16 -13.91
C ALA A 305 -18.92 -5.16 -13.95
N ARG A 306 -20.07 -4.72 -14.47
CA ARG A 306 -21.09 -5.68 -14.89
C ARG A 306 -20.52 -6.59 -15.98
N ARG A 307 -20.92 -7.86 -16.01
CA ARG A 307 -20.34 -8.90 -16.89
C ARG A 307 -20.42 -8.53 -18.38
N ASP A 308 -21.48 -7.86 -18.78
CA ASP A 308 -21.71 -7.35 -20.14
C ASP A 308 -20.76 -6.20 -20.51
N ALA A 309 -20.32 -5.41 -19.53
CA ALA A 309 -19.42 -4.27 -19.71
C ALA A 309 -17.95 -4.59 -19.38
N PHE A 310 -17.65 -5.80 -18.88
CA PHE A 310 -16.31 -6.15 -18.41
C PHE A 310 -15.31 -6.24 -19.56
N ASN A 311 -14.31 -5.36 -19.54
CA ASN A 311 -13.28 -5.26 -20.56
C ASN A 311 -11.88 -5.52 -19.98
N PRO A 312 -11.28 -6.69 -20.25
CA PRO A 312 -9.94 -7.02 -19.78
C PRO A 312 -8.84 -6.03 -20.21
N SER A 313 -9.03 -5.27 -21.30
CA SER A 313 -8.04 -4.27 -21.73
C SER A 313 -7.82 -3.17 -20.68
N ARG A 314 -8.83 -2.88 -19.84
CA ARG A 314 -8.70 -1.92 -18.72
C ARG A 314 -7.68 -2.38 -17.69
N ILE A 315 -7.57 -3.69 -17.48
CA ILE A 315 -6.61 -4.30 -16.56
C ILE A 315 -5.18 -4.03 -17.04
N VAL A 316 -4.95 -4.23 -18.35
CA VAL A 316 -3.63 -4.00 -18.97
C VAL A 316 -3.27 -2.52 -18.89
N GLY A 317 -4.22 -1.63 -19.19
CA GLY A 317 -4.04 -0.18 -19.04
C GLY A 317 -3.68 0.21 -17.61
N GLY A 318 -4.40 -0.33 -16.61
CA GLY A 318 -4.15 -0.03 -15.19
C GLY A 318 -2.77 -0.49 -14.73
N LEU A 319 -2.32 -1.67 -15.16
CA LEU A 319 -0.97 -2.14 -14.88
C LEU A 319 0.11 -1.35 -15.64
N ALA A 320 -0.18 -0.91 -16.87
CA ALA A 320 0.73 -0.10 -17.66
C ALA A 320 0.93 1.29 -17.07
N ALA A 321 -0.12 1.91 -16.51
CA ALA A 321 -0.02 3.19 -15.83
C ALA A 321 1.02 3.15 -14.69
N PHE A 322 1.07 2.07 -13.91
CA PHE A 322 2.09 1.95 -12.83
C PHE A 322 3.53 1.74 -13.33
N LYS A 323 3.75 1.43 -14.62
CA LYS A 323 5.11 1.30 -15.18
C LYS A 323 5.82 2.64 -15.32
N GLN A 324 5.10 3.76 -15.44
CA GLN A 324 5.72 5.08 -15.54
C GLN A 324 6.53 5.49 -14.30
N PHE A 325 6.22 4.90 -13.14
CA PHE A 325 6.99 5.11 -11.91
C PHE A 325 8.26 4.26 -11.87
N SER A 326 8.50 3.43 -12.90
CA SER A 326 9.66 2.55 -12.98
C SER A 326 10.80 3.21 -13.75
N SER A 327 12.03 2.96 -13.33
CA SER A 327 13.24 3.26 -14.11
C SER A 327 14.15 2.02 -14.14
N LEU A 328 15.02 1.93 -15.15
CA LEU A 328 15.99 0.84 -15.27
C LEU A 328 16.99 0.85 -14.11
N ASP A 329 17.37 2.03 -13.63
CA ASP A 329 18.35 2.19 -12.55
C ASP A 329 17.69 2.15 -11.17
N LEU A 330 16.48 2.70 -11.06
CA LEU A 330 15.69 2.74 -9.84
C LEU A 330 14.71 1.56 -9.73
N ASN A 331 13.77 1.63 -8.81
CA ASN A 331 12.74 0.61 -8.60
C ASN A 331 11.51 0.87 -9.48
N GLY A 332 10.51 0.02 -9.33
CA GLY A 332 9.29 0.02 -10.11
C GLY A 332 8.28 -0.96 -9.52
N PHE A 333 7.08 -0.98 -10.09
CA PHE A 333 5.98 -1.82 -9.61
C PHE A 333 5.72 -3.01 -10.52
N LYS A 334 5.46 -4.17 -9.92
CA LYS A 334 4.98 -5.37 -10.62
C LYS A 334 3.78 -5.98 -9.89
N PRO A 335 2.82 -6.59 -10.62
CA PRO A 335 1.69 -7.25 -9.98
C PRO A 335 2.12 -8.53 -9.26
N LYS A 336 1.58 -8.72 -8.05
CA LYS A 336 1.66 -9.93 -7.22
C LYS A 336 0.26 -10.33 -6.78
N LYS A 337 0.04 -11.63 -6.52
CA LYS A 337 -1.25 -12.17 -6.02
C LYS A 337 -2.45 -11.68 -6.84
N THR A 338 -2.30 -11.69 -8.16
CA THR A 338 -3.40 -11.39 -9.08
C THR A 338 -4.48 -12.45 -8.95
N THR A 339 -5.73 -12.06 -9.14
CA THR A 339 -6.88 -12.97 -9.22
C THR A 339 -6.71 -14.04 -10.30
N LYS A 340 -6.06 -13.69 -11.42
CA LYS A 340 -5.74 -14.59 -12.53
C LYS A 340 -4.24 -14.92 -12.54
N ALA A 341 -3.79 -15.66 -11.53
CA ALA A 341 -2.37 -15.99 -11.32
C ALA A 341 -1.92 -17.31 -11.97
N PHE A 342 -2.82 -17.99 -12.67
CA PHE A 342 -2.58 -19.34 -13.18
C PHE A 342 -2.22 -19.26 -14.67
N ASN A 343 -1.04 -19.78 -15.00
CA ASN A 343 -0.53 -19.83 -16.37
C ASN A 343 -1.00 -21.10 -17.09
N TYR A 344 -1.35 -22.14 -16.33
CA TYR A 344 -1.70 -23.44 -16.88
C TYR A 344 -3.05 -23.94 -16.35
N PRO A 345 -3.88 -24.59 -17.18
CA PRO A 345 -5.20 -25.09 -16.77
C PRO A 345 -5.16 -26.03 -15.56
N TRP A 346 -4.12 -26.87 -15.43
CA TRP A 346 -4.00 -27.81 -14.31
C TRP A 346 -3.69 -27.16 -12.96
N GLN A 347 -3.32 -25.87 -12.93
CA GLN A 347 -3.12 -25.15 -11.68
C GLN A 347 -4.44 -24.77 -11.01
N ASP A 348 -5.52 -24.67 -11.77
CA ASP A 348 -6.87 -24.46 -11.26
C ASP A 348 -7.92 -25.16 -12.14
N PRO A 349 -7.94 -26.51 -12.18
CA PRO A 349 -8.79 -27.27 -13.11
C PRO A 349 -10.29 -26.97 -12.98
N TRP A 350 -10.70 -26.54 -11.78
CA TRP A 350 -12.10 -26.29 -11.43
C TRP A 350 -12.41 -24.80 -11.18
N GLY A 351 -11.46 -23.88 -11.39
CA GLY A 351 -11.67 -22.42 -11.20
C GLY A 351 -11.90 -21.95 -9.75
N TRP A 352 -12.01 -22.87 -8.78
CA TRP A 352 -12.27 -22.57 -7.37
C TRP A 352 -11.19 -21.70 -6.72
N ARG A 353 -9.92 -21.77 -7.16
CA ARG A 353 -8.84 -20.94 -6.60
C ARG A 353 -8.99 -19.51 -7.06
N GLU A 354 -9.26 -19.26 -8.34
CA GLU A 354 -9.56 -17.93 -8.87
C GLU A 354 -10.75 -17.31 -8.14
N LEU A 355 -11.85 -18.03 -8.00
CA LEU A 355 -13.04 -17.56 -7.28
C LEU A 355 -12.74 -17.19 -5.82
N LYS A 356 -11.93 -18.00 -5.13
CA LYS A 356 -11.48 -17.73 -3.76
C LYS A 356 -10.59 -16.50 -3.69
N LEU A 357 -9.72 -16.27 -4.68
CA LEU A 357 -8.87 -15.08 -4.77
C LEU A 357 -9.70 -13.81 -5.04
N LYS A 358 -10.67 -13.85 -5.96
CA LYS A 358 -11.60 -12.74 -6.23
C LYS A 358 -12.37 -12.34 -4.96
N LYS A 359 -12.93 -13.32 -4.26
CA LYS A 359 -13.62 -13.09 -2.98
C LYS A 359 -12.68 -12.52 -1.91
N ARG A 360 -11.45 -13.04 -1.82
CA ARG A 360 -10.46 -12.58 -0.83
C ARG A 360 -10.00 -11.15 -1.11
N ILE A 361 -9.71 -10.80 -2.36
CA ILE A 361 -9.22 -9.45 -2.69
C ILE A 361 -10.31 -8.40 -2.52
N LEU A 362 -11.56 -8.72 -2.89
CA LEU A 362 -12.69 -7.84 -2.68
C LEU A 362 -12.89 -7.55 -1.20
N ARG A 363 -12.95 -8.59 -0.34
CA ARG A 363 -13.09 -8.41 1.11
C ARG A 363 -11.93 -7.60 1.70
N ALA A 364 -10.70 -7.93 1.30
CA ALA A 364 -9.52 -7.19 1.74
C ALA A 364 -9.56 -5.72 1.31
N TYR A 365 -10.14 -5.42 0.14
CA TYR A 365 -10.38 -4.06 -0.35
C TYR A 365 -11.37 -3.31 0.55
N ARG A 366 -12.55 -3.89 0.80
CA ARG A 366 -13.60 -3.23 1.61
C ARG A 366 -13.15 -2.99 3.04
N GLU A 367 -12.46 -3.96 3.64
CA GLU A 367 -11.93 -3.83 5.00
C GLU A 367 -10.63 -3.00 5.07
N ARG A 368 -10.12 -2.48 3.94
CA ARG A 368 -8.81 -1.78 3.85
C ARG A 368 -7.68 -2.57 4.53
N GLY A 369 -7.77 -3.90 4.49
CA GLY A 369 -6.93 -4.80 5.27
C GLY A 369 -5.59 -5.06 4.58
N TRP A 370 -4.48 -4.79 5.27
CA TRP A 370 -3.12 -5.08 4.79
C TRP A 370 -2.09 -5.34 5.90
N PHE A 371 -2.08 -4.53 6.95
CA PHE A 371 -1.03 -4.56 7.97
C PHE A 371 -1.26 -5.63 9.06
N TYR A 372 -2.51 -6.03 9.25
CA TYR A 372 -2.96 -6.91 10.32
C TYR A 372 -3.77 -8.11 9.80
N SER A 373 -3.98 -9.11 10.66
CA SER A 373 -4.81 -10.28 10.35
C SER A 373 -6.25 -9.83 10.09
N PRO A 374 -6.99 -10.42 9.12
CA PRO A 374 -6.67 -11.64 8.34
C PRO A 374 -5.92 -11.41 7.02
N TYR A 375 -5.82 -10.16 6.54
CA TYR A 375 -5.23 -9.84 5.23
C TYR A 375 -3.79 -9.34 5.31
N LYS A 376 -3.04 -9.82 6.30
CA LYS A 376 -1.66 -9.40 6.51
C LYS A 376 -0.79 -9.74 5.29
N ILE A 377 -0.26 -8.72 4.62
CA ILE A 377 0.70 -8.81 3.53
C ILE A 377 2.01 -8.13 3.96
N LEU A 378 3.11 -8.46 3.31
CA LEU A 378 4.40 -7.79 3.53
C LEU A 378 4.32 -6.40 2.88
N PRO A 379 4.24 -5.26 3.62
CA PRO A 379 4.36 -3.95 3.00
C PRO A 379 5.80 -3.70 2.50
N PHE A 380 5.94 -2.70 1.65
CA PHE A 380 7.22 -2.10 1.24
C PHE A 380 7.22 -0.63 1.71
N VAL A 381 8.38 0.01 1.82
CA VAL A 381 8.48 1.39 2.28
C VAL A 381 8.46 2.33 1.09
N LEU A 382 7.61 3.35 1.16
CA LEU A 382 7.69 4.52 0.28
C LEU A 382 7.86 5.75 1.15
N ASN A 383 8.69 6.69 0.70
CA ASN A 383 8.81 7.99 1.35
C ASN A 383 7.68 8.96 0.92
N THR A 384 7.64 10.15 1.51
CA THR A 384 6.66 11.21 1.15
C THR A 384 6.73 11.63 -0.32
N GLU A 385 7.92 11.71 -0.91
CA GLU A 385 8.14 12.09 -2.32
C GLU A 385 7.57 11.05 -3.29
N GLU A 386 7.82 9.78 -3.00
CA GLU A 386 7.34 8.64 -3.77
C GLU A 386 5.81 8.53 -3.65
N LEU A 387 5.27 8.70 -2.43
CA LEU A 387 3.83 8.73 -2.19
C LEU A 387 3.15 9.90 -2.90
N ALA A 388 3.70 11.11 -2.82
CA ALA A 388 3.18 12.27 -3.54
C ALA A 388 3.25 12.07 -5.06
N THR A 389 4.24 11.33 -5.56
CA THR A 389 4.32 11.01 -7.00
C THR A 389 3.17 10.09 -7.44
N ILE A 390 2.79 9.09 -6.63
CA ILE A 390 1.73 8.13 -6.98
C ILE A 390 0.32 8.57 -6.56
N PHE A 391 0.22 9.57 -5.69
CA PHE A 391 -1.05 10.14 -5.22
C PHE A 391 -0.85 11.63 -4.98
N HIS A 392 -1.26 12.45 -5.95
CA HIS A 392 -1.40 13.89 -5.81
C HIS A 392 -2.60 14.37 -6.64
N PHE A 393 -3.00 15.61 -6.44
CA PHE A 393 -4.05 16.21 -7.25
C PHE A 393 -3.45 16.71 -8.56
N PRO A 394 -3.91 16.20 -9.71
CA PRO A 394 -3.34 16.56 -10.99
C PRO A 394 -3.56 18.03 -11.30
N GLY A 395 -2.57 18.63 -11.96
CA GLY A 395 -2.67 20.00 -12.44
C GLY A 395 -3.62 20.16 -13.63
N SER A 396 -3.83 21.40 -14.05
CA SER A 396 -4.73 21.77 -15.17
C SER A 396 -4.33 21.11 -16.49
N SER A 397 -3.06 20.72 -16.66
CA SER A 397 -2.56 20.04 -17.86
C SER A 397 -3.17 18.66 -18.10
N VAL A 398 -3.72 18.02 -17.07
CA VAL A 398 -4.47 16.77 -17.21
C VAL A 398 -5.96 17.12 -17.34
N GLU A 399 -6.34 17.63 -18.50
CA GLU A 399 -7.73 17.97 -18.85
C GLU A 399 -8.54 16.69 -19.12
N THR A 400 -8.92 15.96 -18.06
CA THR A 400 -10.00 14.99 -18.19
C THR A 400 -11.34 15.68 -17.88
N PRO A 401 -12.28 15.74 -18.84
CA PRO A 401 -13.59 16.38 -18.65
C PRO A 401 -14.46 15.65 -17.62
N THR A 402 -14.03 14.47 -17.16
CA THR A 402 -14.80 13.55 -16.33
C THR A 402 -14.61 13.72 -14.83
N PHE A 403 -13.82 14.68 -14.36
CA PHE A 403 -13.83 15.00 -12.93
C PHE A 403 -15.18 15.62 -12.56
N GLY A 404 -15.76 15.21 -11.43
CA GLY A 404 -16.88 15.91 -10.79
C GLY A 404 -16.42 17.25 -10.21
N ARG A 405 -15.94 18.16 -11.09
CA ARG A 405 -15.34 19.44 -10.75
C ARG A 405 -16.39 20.40 -10.20
N ILE A 406 -16.03 21.11 -9.14
CA ILE A 406 -16.80 22.25 -8.64
C ILE A 406 -16.52 23.45 -9.56
N GLU A 407 -17.52 24.28 -9.86
CA GLU A 407 -17.30 25.53 -10.59
C GLU A 407 -16.50 26.50 -9.70
N SER A 408 -15.41 27.05 -10.21
CA SER A 408 -14.48 27.85 -9.42
C SER A 408 -15.16 29.13 -8.90
N ARG A 409 -14.98 29.36 -7.59
CA ARG A 409 -15.50 30.47 -6.77
C ARG A 409 -17.02 30.49 -6.55
N ARG A 410 -17.43 30.22 -5.30
CA ARG A 410 -18.67 30.83 -4.79
C ARG A 410 -18.47 32.34 -4.91
N GLY A 411 -19.22 32.99 -5.80
CA GLY A 411 -19.28 34.45 -5.84
C GLY A 411 -19.57 34.94 -4.43
N GLU A 412 -18.80 35.93 -3.97
CA GLU A 412 -19.12 36.62 -2.72
C GLU A 412 -20.61 36.97 -2.74
N PRO A 413 -21.37 36.70 -1.66
CA PRO A 413 -22.77 37.07 -1.63
C PRO A 413 -22.87 38.57 -1.94
N PRO A 414 -23.75 38.99 -2.86
CA PRO A 414 -23.83 40.38 -3.26
C PRO A 414 -24.03 41.25 -2.00
N PRO A 415 -23.36 42.40 -1.90
CA PRO A 415 -23.30 43.23 -0.68
C PRO A 415 -24.65 43.85 -0.25
N ASN A 416 -25.77 43.38 -0.80
CA ASN A 416 -27.10 43.95 -0.66
C ASN A 416 -28.11 42.94 -0.09
N LEU A 417 -27.70 42.11 0.87
CA LEU A 417 -28.64 41.43 1.76
C LEU A 417 -29.02 42.41 2.89
N PRO A 418 -30.29 42.80 3.04
CA PRO A 418 -30.72 43.55 4.21
C PRO A 418 -30.54 42.70 5.46
N LEU A 419 -29.99 43.30 6.51
CA LEU A 419 -29.81 42.72 7.84
C LEU A 419 -31.12 42.24 8.46
#